data_AF-A0A959DKJ2-F1
#
_entry.id   AF-A0A959DKJ2-F1
#
_cell.length_a   1.000
_cell.length_b   1.000
_cell.length_c   1.000
_cell.angle_alpha   90.00
_cell.angle_beta   90.00
_cell.angle_gamma   90.00
#
_symmetry.space_group_name_H-M   'P 1'
#
loop_
_entity.id
_entity.type
_entity.pdbx_description
1 polymer ?
#
loop_
_entity_poly.entity_id
_entity_poly.type
_entity_poly.pdbx_seq_one_letter_code
_entity_poly.pdbx_strand_id
1 'polypeptide(L)'
;MGQRFNIGLFHGNKTGHLMVYCNQKIVVIDFNVLRTKTYSFFIDDEMCNLTVERKNNRWYYGLVIDHEVDTPKNALRKKLNRKNVIQAIIFLIIVILSISAITLFFSFV
;
A
#
# COMPACT_ATOMS: atom_id res chain seq x y z
N MET A 1 -13.18 0.66 -12.15
CA MET A 1 -12.47 1.94 -12.37
C MET A 1 -11.86 2.39 -11.05
N GLY A 2 -10.67 2.98 -11.06
CA GLY A 2 -10.08 3.55 -9.85
C GLY A 2 -10.71 4.90 -9.53
N GLN A 3 -11.08 5.14 -8.28
CA GLN A 3 -11.50 6.46 -7.82
C GLN A 3 -10.27 7.30 -7.49
N ARG A 4 -10.27 8.57 -7.91
CA ARG A 4 -9.19 9.51 -7.61
C ARG A 4 -9.54 10.29 -6.35
N PHE A 5 -8.60 10.34 -5.42
CA PHE A 5 -8.67 11.16 -4.21
C PHE A 5 -7.64 12.29 -4.30
N ASN A 6 -8.06 13.50 -3.96
CA ASN A 6 -7.16 14.63 -3.76
C ASN A 6 -6.94 14.80 -2.27
N ILE A 7 -5.68 14.62 -1.85
CA ILE A 7 -5.26 14.76 -0.45
C ILE A 7 -4.43 16.02 -0.37
N GLY A 8 -4.86 16.94 0.49
CA GLY A 8 -4.11 18.13 0.82
C GLY A 8 -3.70 18.15 2.29
N LEU A 9 -2.58 18.81 2.55
CA LEU A 9 -1.99 18.95 3.86
C LEU A 9 -1.59 20.40 4.07
N PHE A 10 -1.99 20.95 5.21
CA PHE A 10 -1.46 22.19 5.74
C PHE A 10 -0.68 21.87 7.01
N HIS A 11 0.55 22.39 7.10
CA HIS A 11 1.35 22.29 8.30
C HIS A 11 2.06 23.61 8.60
N GLY A 12 1.65 24.27 9.69
CA GLY A 12 2.23 25.53 10.12
C GLY A 12 3.63 25.33 10.69
N ASN A 13 4.68 25.74 9.96
CA ASN A 13 6.08 25.51 10.36
C ASN A 13 6.43 26.03 11.77
N LYS A 14 5.85 27.16 12.18
CA LYS A 14 6.10 27.77 13.51
C LYS A 14 5.11 27.31 14.58
N THR A 15 3.84 27.13 14.21
CA THR A 15 2.75 26.85 15.15
C THR A 15 2.48 25.35 15.33
N GLY A 16 3.01 24.50 14.44
CA GLY A 16 2.74 23.07 14.43
C GLY A 16 1.28 22.72 14.17
N HIS A 17 0.47 23.63 13.63
CA HIS A 17 -0.92 23.32 13.29
C HIS A 17 -0.95 22.45 12.04
N LEU A 18 -1.52 21.25 12.16
CA LEU A 18 -1.66 20.27 11.09
C LEU A 18 -3.14 20.13 10.74
N MET A 19 -3.42 20.17 9.44
CA MET A 19 -4.72 19.83 8.88
C MET A 19 -4.50 18.99 7.63
N VAL A 20 -5.20 17.86 7.54
CA VAL A 20 -5.22 16.98 6.38
C VAL A 20 -6.65 16.89 5.90
N TYR A 21 -6.86 17.05 4.60
CA TYR A 21 -8.17 16.91 3.97
C TYR A 21 -8.11 15.99 2.77
N CYS A 22 -9.21 15.28 2.53
CA CYS A 22 -9.43 14.44 1.37
C CYS A 22 -10.71 14.92 0.66
N ASN A 23 -10.61 15.30 -0.61
CA ASN A 23 -11.75 15.77 -1.42
C ASN A 23 -12.64 16.83 -0.73
N GLN A 24 -12.01 17.79 -0.03
CA GLN A 24 -12.66 18.87 0.77
C GLN A 24 -13.15 18.47 2.17
N LYS A 25 -13.08 17.20 2.56
CA LYS A 25 -13.39 16.76 3.93
C LYS A 25 -12.13 16.69 4.78
N ILE A 26 -12.15 17.30 5.95
CA ILE A 26 -11.08 17.16 6.95
C ILE A 26 -11.05 15.71 7.45
N VAL A 27 -9.86 15.10 7.44
CA VAL A 27 -9.64 13.73 7.93
C VAL A 27 -8.71 13.69 9.16
N VAL A 28 -7.81 14.67 9.30
CA VAL A 28 -6.94 14.82 10.47
C VAL A 28 -6.82 16.29 10.81
N ILE A 29 -6.94 16.63 12.10
CA ILE A 29 -6.52 17.91 12.67
C ILE A 29 -5.68 17.59 13.91
N ASP A 30 -4.55 18.26 14.04
CA ASP A 30 -3.75 18.23 15.27
C ASP A 30 -3.03 19.57 15.46
N PHE A 31 -2.74 19.92 16.70
CA PHE A 31 -2.07 21.16 17.06
C PHE A 31 -0.72 20.84 17.71
N ASN A 32 0.24 21.77 17.62
CA ASN A 32 1.57 21.62 18.21
C ASN A 32 2.36 20.39 17.72
N VAL A 33 2.20 20.02 16.45
CA VAL A 33 2.98 18.97 15.77
C VAL A 33 4.41 19.46 15.52
N LEU A 34 5.21 19.53 16.57
CA LEU A 34 6.58 20.08 16.54
C LEU A 34 7.67 18.99 16.46
N ARG A 35 7.26 17.71 16.42
CA ARG A 35 8.10 16.53 16.34
C ARG A 35 7.53 15.54 15.32
N THR A 36 8.34 14.54 14.96
CA THR A 36 7.90 13.45 14.07
C THR A 36 6.68 12.75 14.66
N LYS A 37 5.64 12.57 13.85
CA LYS A 37 4.40 11.88 14.23
C LYS A 37 3.76 11.24 13.01
N THR A 38 3.12 10.09 13.22
CA THR A 38 2.36 9.39 12.19
C THR A 38 0.88 9.38 12.55
N TYR A 39 0.03 9.55 11.55
CA TYR A 39 -1.42 9.54 11.64
C TYR A 39 -1.96 8.46 10.72
N SER A 40 -2.87 7.64 11.25
CA SER A 40 -3.57 6.63 10.48
C SER A 40 -5.03 7.05 10.30
N PHE A 41 -5.51 7.05 9.07
CA PHE A 41 -6.90 7.38 8.75
C PHE A 41 -7.36 6.60 7.53
N PHE A 42 -8.67 6.39 7.42
CA PHE A 42 -9.26 5.71 6.28
C PHE A 42 -9.61 6.70 5.16
N ILE A 43 -9.33 6.28 3.93
CA ILE A 43 -9.95 6.82 2.71
C ILE A 43 -10.71 5.66 2.07
N ASP A 44 -12.04 5.72 2.15
CA ASP A 44 -12.92 4.57 1.92
C ASP A 44 -12.42 3.33 2.68
N ASP A 45 -12.12 2.22 1.98
CA ASP A 45 -11.68 0.96 2.57
C ASP A 45 -10.14 0.82 2.66
N GLU A 46 -9.38 1.86 2.31
CA GLU A 46 -7.91 1.86 2.39
C GLU A 46 -7.44 2.57 3.67
N MET A 47 -6.64 1.87 4.47
CA MET A 47 -5.92 2.47 5.59
C MET A 47 -4.73 3.27 5.06
N CYS A 48 -4.64 4.54 5.41
CA CYS A 48 -3.58 5.44 4.99
C CYS A 48 -2.78 5.92 6.19
N ASN A 49 -1.45 5.84 6.09
CA ASN A 49 -0.50 6.29 7.09
C ASN A 49 0.22 7.54 6.58
N LEU A 50 -0.08 8.70 7.20
CA LEU A 50 0.65 9.95 6.97
C LEU A 50 1.73 10.11 8.04
N THR A 51 2.98 10.16 7.61
CA THR A 51 4.11 10.51 8.47
C THR A 51 4.50 11.96 8.24
N VAL A 52 4.45 12.76 9.30
CA VAL A 52 5.05 14.10 9.37
C VAL A 52 6.38 13.92 10.08
N GLU A 53 7.49 14.13 9.37
CA GLU A 53 8.83 13.85 9.88
C GLU A 53 9.66 15.13 10.00
N ARG A 54 10.36 15.29 11.13
CA ARG A 54 11.31 16.39 11.35
C ARG A 54 12.75 15.90 11.26
N LYS A 55 13.49 16.39 10.27
CA LYS A 55 14.91 16.07 10.03
C LYS A 55 15.70 17.34 9.75
N ASN A 56 16.81 17.57 10.46
CA ASN A 56 17.70 18.71 10.25
C ASN A 56 16.96 20.06 10.14
N ASN A 57 16.01 20.27 11.05
CA ASN A 57 15.14 21.46 11.09
C ASN A 57 14.27 21.68 9.83
N ARG A 58 14.06 20.64 9.03
CA ARG A 58 13.13 20.61 7.89
C ARG A 58 12.02 19.59 8.13
N TRP A 59 10.91 19.81 7.44
CA TRP A 59 9.75 18.93 7.48
C TRP A 59 9.65 18.10 6.22
N TYR A 60 9.35 16.82 6.38
CA TYR A 60 9.12 15.85 5.33
C TYR A 60 7.76 15.19 5.56
N TYR A 61 7.09 14.83 4.47
CA TYR A 61 5.76 14.25 4.51
C TYR A 61 5.74 13.00 3.66
N GLY A 62 5.30 11.89 4.24
CA GLY A 62 5.12 10.62 3.54
C GLY A 62 3.70 10.13 3.73
N LEU A 63 3.03 9.75 2.65
CA LEU A 63 1.73 9.10 2.69
C LEU A 63 1.85 7.72 2.07
N VAL A 64 1.50 6.69 2.83
CA VAL A 64 1.56 5.30 2.40
C VAL A 64 0.21 4.64 2.64
N ILE A 65 -0.26 3.86 1.66
CA ILE A 65 -1.42 2.99 1.86
C ILE A 65 -0.93 1.71 2.52
N ASP A 66 -1.52 1.37 3.65
CA ASP A 66 -1.19 0.16 4.39
C ASP A 66 -1.93 -1.04 3.80
N HIS A 67 -1.18 -1.95 3.19
CA HIS A 67 -1.71 -3.16 2.56
C HIS A 67 -1.64 -4.40 3.48
N GLU A 68 -1.09 -4.25 4.68
CA GLU A 68 -0.89 -5.33 5.62
C GLU A 68 -2.01 -5.41 6.65
N VAL A 69 -2.49 -4.25 7.11
CA VAL A 69 -3.62 -4.11 8.04
C VAL A 69 -4.84 -4.88 7.52
N ASP A 70 -5.57 -5.50 8.45
CA ASP A 70 -6.76 -6.27 8.13
C ASP A 70 -7.93 -5.34 7.78
N THR A 71 -8.07 -5.06 6.50
CA THR A 71 -9.22 -4.35 5.92
C THR A 71 -9.93 -5.26 4.92
N PRO A 72 -11.24 -5.09 4.68
CA PRO A 72 -11.96 -5.87 3.68
C PRO A 72 -11.28 -5.85 2.31
N LYS A 73 -10.75 -4.68 1.90
CA LYS A 73 -10.06 -4.52 0.62
C LYS A 73 -8.70 -5.23 0.59
N ASN A 74 -7.92 -5.19 1.67
CA ASN A 74 -6.68 -5.95 1.78
C ASN A 74 -6.94 -7.45 1.81
N ALA A 75 -8.00 -7.92 2.47
CA ALA A 75 -8.41 -9.32 2.45
C ALA A 75 -8.73 -9.81 1.03
N LEU A 76 -9.46 -9.00 0.24
CA LEU A 76 -9.72 -9.28 -1.17
C LEU A 76 -8.42 -9.33 -2.00
N ARG A 77 -7.50 -8.37 -1.79
CA ARG A 77 -6.19 -8.32 -2.46
C ARG A 77 -5.34 -9.56 -2.12
N LYS A 78 -5.27 -9.96 -0.85
CA LYS A 78 -4.59 -11.18 -0.39
C LYS A 78 -5.19 -12.43 -1.04
N LYS A 79 -6.52 -12.54 -1.10
CA LYS A 79 -7.22 -13.67 -1.74
C LYS A 79 -6.90 -13.77 -3.23
N LEU A 80 -6.87 -12.63 -3.94
CA LEU A 80 -6.53 -12.59 -5.37
C LEU A 80 -5.06 -12.99 -5.60
N ASN A 81 -4.14 -12.41 -4.84
CA ASN A 81 -2.71 -12.76 -4.93
C ASN A 81 -2.45 -14.24 -4.66
N ARG A 82 -3.13 -14.83 -3.66
CA ARG A 82 -3.02 -16.26 -3.39
C ARG A 82 -3.43 -17.11 -4.59
N LYS A 83 -4.52 -16.74 -5.28
CA LYS A 83 -4.94 -17.44 -6.52
C LYS A 83 -3.88 -17.33 -7.61
N ASN A 84 -3.34 -16.13 -7.82
CA ASN A 84 -2.31 -15.90 -8.85
C ASN A 84 -1.03 -16.69 -8.57
N VAL A 85 -0.59 -16.75 -7.31
CA VAL A 85 0.58 -17.55 -6.90
C VAL A 85 0.35 -19.03 -7.14
N ILE A 86 -0.82 -19.55 -6.76
CA ILE A 86 -1.17 -20.96 -7.01
C ILE A 86 -1.19 -21.26 -8.51
N GLN A 87 -1.78 -20.38 -9.33
CA GLN A 87 -1.79 -20.53 -10.78
C GLN A 87 -0.37 -20.52 -11.37
N ALA A 88 0.51 -19.63 -10.90
CA ALA A 88 1.90 -19.58 -11.34
C ALA A 88 2.67 -20.87 -10.99
N ILE A 89 2.45 -21.42 -9.80
CA ILE A 89 3.06 -22.70 -9.38
C ILE A 89 2.56 -23.85 -10.26
N ILE A 90 1.25 -23.95 -10.51
CA ILE A 90 0.68 -25.00 -11.37
C ILE A 90 1.27 -24.88 -12.79
N PHE A 91 1.33 -23.67 -13.33
CA PHE A 91 1.93 -23.43 -14.64
C PHE A 91 3.40 -23.88 -14.69
N LEU A 92 4.19 -23.53 -13.66
CA LEU A 92 5.59 -23.94 -13.56
C LEU A 92 5.74 -25.46 -13.53
N ILE A 93 4.90 -26.17 -12.77
CA ILE A 93 4.89 -27.65 -12.71
C ILE A 93 4.60 -28.25 -14.09
N ILE A 94 3.60 -27.73 -14.80
CA ILE A 94 3.25 -28.21 -16.15
C ILE A 94 4.43 -28.01 -17.13
N VAL A 95 5.10 -26.86 -17.07
CA VAL A 95 6.27 -26.58 -17.92
C VAL A 95 7.39 -27.57 -17.63
N ILE A 96 7.70 -27.83 -16.35
CA ILE A 96 8.74 -28.79 -15.96
C ILE A 96 8.40 -30.19 -16.46
N LEU A 97 7.17 -30.66 -16.23
CA LEU A 97 6.71 -31.98 -16.67
C LEU A 97 6.78 -32.13 -18.20
N SER A 98 6.42 -31.07 -18.93
CA SER A 98 6.48 -31.07 -20.39
C SER A 98 7.92 -31.19 -20.90
N ILE A 99 8.85 -30.43 -20.30
CA ILE A 99 10.28 -30.51 -20.64
C ILE A 99 10.81 -31.91 -20.32
N SER A 100 10.51 -32.46 -19.14
CA SER A 100 10.94 -33.81 -18.75
C SER A 100 10.41 -34.88 -19.71
N ALA A 101 9.13 -34.82 -20.09
CA ALA A 101 8.54 -35.75 -21.05
C ALA A 101 9.22 -35.69 -22.42
N ILE A 102 9.54 -34.48 -22.91
CA ILE A 102 10.28 -34.29 -24.16
C ILE A 102 11.67 -34.92 -24.06
N THR A 103 12.43 -34.64 -22.99
CA THR A 103 13.79 -35.20 -22.81
C THR A 103 13.80 -36.72 -22.72
N LEU A 104 12.81 -37.32 -22.03
CA LEU A 104 12.67 -38.77 -21.96
C LEU A 104 12.33 -39.35 -23.33
N PHE A 105 11.39 -38.77 -24.07
CA PHE A 105 11.04 -39.22 -25.41
C PHE A 105 12.26 -39.28 -26.35
N PHE A 106 13.07 -38.21 -26.38
CA PHE A 106 14.31 -38.17 -27.18
C PHE A 106 15.40 -39.15 -26.69
N SER A 107 15.32 -39.67 -25.46
CA SER A 107 16.27 -40.67 -24.96
C SER A 107 15.92 -42.10 -25.40
N PHE A 108 14.69 -42.34 -25.87
CA PHE A 108 14.19 -43.66 -26.30
C PHE A 108 13.96 -43.76 -27.82
N VAL A 109 14.19 -42.68 -28.58
CA VAL A 109 14.17 -42.62 -30.05
C VAL A 109 15.60 -42.59 -30.56
#